data_AF-A0AAW0F0A8-F1
#
_entry.id   AF-A0AAW0F0A8-F1
#
_cell.length_a   1.000
_cell.length_b   1.000
_cell.length_c   1.000
_cell.angle_alpha   90.00
_cell.angle_beta   90.00
_cell.angle_gamma   90.00
#
_symmetry.space_group_name_H-M   'P 1'
#
loop_
_entity.id
_entity.type
_entity.pdbx_description
1 polymer ?
#
loop_
_entity_poly.entity_id
_entity_poly.type
_entity_poly.pdbx_seq_one_letter_code
_entity_poly.pdbx_strand_id
1 'polypeptide(L)'
;MVHRARRRALATVAAAAAAVLLLLLLCLTTVSGVRATLTADFTEAQRTNTLKVLQVFPPAMAGLNWTGEDFCTFEGVLCHPSSVVVSLQLWALVSGSLPELPSTGVDYAQVMVTHLDFSGMRETLTGTLPSSWSSLIFIQKIQLCRTEITGTLPDVWSSMSSIRDIVLFSTEITGTLPDVWSSMTNLVQLKMDDTQVSGTLPASWGSLRKLKDLWLLGTHLSGTLPPEWGSMSSMNTMFLHSTKVSGALPAEWSSMTWLSTLTASHTSLSGTLPPEWGSLTGLTYFAADYTSLSGTLPPEWSSMTLLKTVYLTDTKVSGTLPPQWGSMSSLVELTASLTSLSGTLPPEWAALKRLGAFHADYTSLSGTLPPEWSSMTQLHMILLAGTKVSGTLPPQWGSMSSIMELRLTGTEVSGTLPAEWSSMSRLQTLNVAGCALYGWLPAEWSSLPRPVRLTLTHNSFCGCVPASWSALAGLTVVADASVTGSTCRTTNSCSVTGACGLVGCTSCADALSSVRGTCSDAYFLTKGSSSGE
;
A
#
# COMPACT_ATOMS: atom_id res chain seq x y z
N MET A 1 -16.29 17.69 -2.62
CA MET A 1 -15.74 16.56 -3.38
C MET A 1 -14.26 16.28 -3.07
N VAL A 2 -13.42 17.29 -2.82
CA VAL A 2 -12.03 17.14 -2.30
C VAL A 2 -11.94 16.37 -0.96
N HIS A 3 -12.98 16.44 -0.12
CA HIS A 3 -13.02 15.75 1.17
C HIS A 3 -13.24 14.22 1.13
N ARG A 4 -13.73 13.65 0.01
CA ARG A 4 -13.90 12.18 -0.15
C ARG A 4 -12.72 11.52 -0.87
N ALA A 5 -12.00 12.27 -1.72
CA ALA A 5 -10.66 11.89 -2.17
C ALA A 5 -9.70 11.78 -0.98
N ARG A 6 -9.77 12.71 0.00
CA ARG A 6 -9.07 12.60 1.30
C ARG A 6 -9.43 11.34 2.09
N ARG A 7 -10.69 10.86 2.04
CA ARG A 7 -11.12 9.63 2.76
C ARG A 7 -10.69 8.32 2.08
N ARG A 8 -10.28 8.35 0.81
CA ARG A 8 -9.73 7.20 0.08
C ARG A 8 -8.21 7.22 -0.02
N ALA A 9 -7.61 8.41 -0.03
CA ALA A 9 -6.24 8.61 0.42
C ALA A 9 -6.05 8.09 1.85
N LEU A 10 -7.10 8.08 2.69
CA LEU A 10 -7.10 7.42 4.00
C LEU A 10 -7.01 5.88 3.95
N ALA A 11 -7.32 5.24 2.81
CA ALA A 11 -7.17 3.79 2.62
C ALA A 11 -5.78 3.41 2.06
N THR A 12 -5.16 4.25 1.23
CA THR A 12 -3.73 4.15 0.90
C THR A 12 -2.86 4.53 2.11
N VAL A 13 -3.30 5.51 2.90
CA VAL A 13 -2.81 5.77 4.26
C VAL A 13 -3.16 4.62 5.19
N ALA A 14 -4.11 3.72 4.92
CA ALA A 14 -4.36 2.54 5.78
C ALA A 14 -3.37 1.41 5.51
N ALA A 15 -2.86 1.27 4.28
CA ALA A 15 -1.75 0.37 3.96
C ALA A 15 -0.40 0.95 4.45
N ALA A 16 -0.18 2.26 4.25
CA ALA A 16 0.92 2.97 4.93
C ALA A 16 0.74 2.91 6.45
N ALA A 17 -0.48 3.02 6.97
CA ALA A 17 -0.76 2.92 8.40
C ALA A 17 -0.72 1.48 8.92
N ALA A 18 -0.78 0.45 8.07
CA ALA A 18 -0.45 -0.92 8.47
C ALA A 18 1.07 -1.07 8.63
N ALA A 19 1.87 -0.38 7.82
CA ALA A 19 3.30 -0.20 8.06
C ALA A 19 3.57 0.67 9.32
N VAL A 20 2.79 1.74 9.55
CA VAL A 20 2.83 2.54 10.79
C VAL A 20 2.30 1.77 12.02
N LEU A 21 1.34 0.85 11.86
CA LEU A 21 0.88 -0.04 12.93
C LEU A 21 1.92 -1.11 13.25
N LEU A 22 2.69 -1.56 12.24
CA LEU A 22 3.89 -2.36 12.46
C LEU A 22 4.97 -1.55 13.18
N LEU A 23 5.17 -0.27 12.83
CA LEU A 23 6.06 0.67 13.55
C LEU A 23 5.61 0.90 15.00
N LEU A 24 4.30 0.85 15.28
CA LEU A 24 3.75 0.90 16.63
C LEU A 24 4.13 -0.33 17.49
N LEU A 25 4.33 -1.50 16.86
CA LEU A 25 4.70 -2.76 17.51
C LEU A 25 6.23 -3.00 17.59
N LEU A 26 7.06 -2.20 16.92
CA LEU A 26 8.50 -2.47 16.76
C LEU A 26 9.41 -1.92 17.87
N CYS A 27 8.95 -0.99 18.71
CA CYS A 27 9.63 -0.71 19.99
C CYS A 27 9.25 -1.74 21.08
N LEU A 28 8.29 -2.64 20.82
CA LEU A 28 7.71 -3.56 21.80
C LEU A 28 8.26 -4.99 21.71
N THR A 29 9.47 -5.20 21.18
CA THR A 29 10.16 -6.45 21.52
C THR A 29 10.53 -6.37 23.00
N THR A 30 9.59 -6.75 23.86
CA THR A 30 9.85 -7.03 25.25
C THR A 30 10.91 -8.11 25.27
N VAL A 31 12.13 -7.78 25.69
CA VAL A 31 13.02 -8.82 26.17
C VAL A 31 12.36 -9.32 27.45
N SER A 32 11.57 -10.38 27.35
CA SER A 32 11.11 -11.13 28.52
C SER A 32 12.36 -11.75 29.15
N GLY A 33 13.05 -10.95 29.97
CA GLY A 33 14.22 -11.36 30.71
C GLY A 33 13.79 -12.35 31.78
N VAL A 34 13.97 -13.64 31.50
CA VAL A 34 14.16 -14.62 32.57
C VAL A 34 15.37 -14.15 33.34
N ARG A 35 15.19 -13.79 34.61
CA ARG A 35 16.27 -13.42 35.53
C ARG A 35 17.18 -14.64 35.63
N ALA A 36 18.28 -14.65 34.88
CA ALA A 36 19.28 -15.70 34.97
C ALA A 36 19.95 -15.56 36.33
N THR A 37 19.52 -16.40 37.28
CA THR A 37 20.22 -16.58 38.54
C THR A 37 21.52 -17.33 38.27
N LEU A 38 22.64 -16.61 38.48
CA LEU A 38 24.00 -17.10 38.68
C LEU A 38 24.76 -17.62 37.43
N THR A 39 25.95 -17.04 37.29
CA THR A 39 27.09 -17.37 36.41
C THR A 39 26.94 -17.07 34.91
N ALA A 40 27.04 -15.79 34.54
CA ALA A 40 27.66 -15.48 33.26
C ALA A 40 29.17 -15.78 33.35
N ASP A 41 29.69 -16.58 32.42
CA ASP A 41 31.10 -17.00 32.33
C ASP A 41 32.00 -15.86 31.83
N PHE A 42 31.88 -14.67 32.43
CA PHE A 42 32.78 -13.57 32.15
C PHE A 42 34.13 -13.78 32.86
N THR A 43 35.22 -13.56 32.13
CA THR A 43 36.56 -13.45 32.73
C THR A 43 36.62 -12.23 33.65
N GLU A 44 37.59 -12.19 34.57
CA GLU A 44 37.81 -11.02 35.43
C GLU A 44 38.05 -9.74 34.62
N ALA A 45 38.80 -9.85 33.51
CA ALA A 45 39.02 -8.75 32.58
C ALA A 45 37.71 -8.29 31.91
N GLN A 46 36.85 -9.22 31.50
CA GLN A 46 35.55 -8.90 30.93
C GLN A 46 34.64 -8.21 31.93
N ARG A 47 34.61 -8.70 33.18
CA ARG A 47 33.81 -8.09 34.25
C ARG A 47 34.29 -6.67 34.53
N THR A 48 35.59 -6.50 34.73
CA THR A 48 36.20 -5.21 35.07
C THR A 48 35.98 -4.17 33.98
N ASN A 49 36.22 -4.51 32.71
CA ASN A 49 36.11 -3.54 31.62
C ASN A 49 34.65 -3.25 31.25
N THR A 50 33.76 -4.26 31.30
CA THR A 50 32.32 -4.04 31.08
C THR A 50 31.72 -3.17 32.20
N LEU A 51 32.10 -3.41 33.46
CA LEU A 51 31.64 -2.59 34.59
C LEU A 51 32.05 -1.12 34.42
N LYS A 52 33.30 -0.84 34.03
CA LYS A 52 33.78 0.53 33.79
C LYS A 52 32.95 1.26 32.74
N VAL A 53 32.50 0.56 31.69
CA VAL A 53 31.60 1.12 30.66
C VAL A 53 30.21 1.38 31.22
N LEU A 54 29.65 0.50 32.05
CA LEU A 54 28.32 0.70 32.62
C LEU A 54 28.30 1.81 33.70
N GLN A 55 29.40 2.02 34.40
CA GLN A 55 29.51 3.02 35.48
C GLN A 55 29.49 4.48 34.99
N VAL A 56 29.65 4.75 33.69
CA VAL A 56 29.50 6.12 33.16
C VAL A 56 28.03 6.52 32.91
N PHE A 57 27.09 5.57 32.96
CA PHE A 57 25.67 5.84 32.75
C PHE A 57 25.00 6.55 33.95
N PRO A 58 25.17 6.12 35.21
CA PRO A 58 24.51 6.79 36.34
C PRO A 58 24.80 8.29 36.48
N PRO A 59 26.04 8.78 36.26
CA PRO A 59 26.32 10.22 36.28
C PRO A 59 25.62 11.00 35.15
N ALA A 60 25.35 10.36 34.01
CA ALA A 60 24.75 10.99 32.84
C ALA A 60 23.21 10.87 32.79
N MET A 61 22.65 9.92 33.54
CA MET A 61 21.23 9.57 33.51
C MET A 61 20.66 9.52 34.93
N ALA A 62 19.98 10.60 35.32
CA ALA A 62 19.43 10.80 36.64
C ALA A 62 18.34 9.77 36.98
N GLY A 63 18.53 9.02 38.07
CA GLY A 63 17.62 7.97 38.51
C GLY A 63 18.08 6.55 38.14
N LEU A 64 19.19 6.41 37.40
CA LEU A 64 19.95 5.15 37.37
C LEU A 64 20.65 4.93 38.70
N ASN A 65 20.21 3.93 39.46
CA ASN A 65 20.86 3.54 40.71
C ASN A 65 21.72 2.27 40.55
N TRP A 66 22.59 2.26 39.54
CA TRP A 66 23.54 1.16 39.36
C TRP A 66 24.73 1.34 40.30
N THR A 67 24.81 0.48 41.32
CA THR A 67 25.87 0.51 42.34
C THR A 67 26.39 -0.90 42.62
N GLY A 68 27.67 -1.01 42.98
CA GLY A 68 28.33 -2.29 43.22
C GLY A 68 29.17 -2.81 42.05
N GLU A 69 29.72 -4.01 42.21
CA GLU A 69 30.65 -4.64 41.25
C GLU A 69 29.96 -5.64 40.30
N ASP A 70 28.82 -6.20 40.72
CA ASP A 70 28.06 -7.15 39.91
C ASP A 70 27.02 -6.44 39.05
N PHE A 71 27.42 -6.02 37.84
CA PHE A 71 26.52 -5.36 36.90
C PHE A 71 25.36 -6.23 36.41
N CYS A 72 25.39 -7.55 36.63
CA CYS A 72 24.25 -8.41 36.28
C CYS A 72 23.07 -8.24 37.26
N THR A 73 23.29 -7.54 38.37
CA THR A 73 22.22 -7.14 39.31
C THR A 73 21.58 -5.79 38.95
N PHE A 74 22.18 -5.04 38.02
CA PHE A 74 21.72 -3.72 37.64
C PHE A 74 20.37 -3.79 36.93
N GLU A 75 19.45 -2.91 37.31
CA GLU A 75 18.14 -2.83 36.66
C GLU A 75 18.29 -2.50 35.18
N GLY A 76 17.62 -3.29 34.32
CA GLY A 76 17.72 -3.17 32.86
C GLY A 76 18.98 -3.77 32.24
N VAL A 77 19.88 -4.38 33.03
CA VAL A 77 21.03 -5.12 32.49
C VAL A 77 20.71 -6.61 32.49
N LEU A 78 20.85 -7.25 31.33
CA LEU A 78 20.66 -8.67 31.13
C LEU A 78 22.00 -9.29 30.71
N CYS A 79 22.49 -10.21 31.53
CA CYS A 79 23.71 -10.96 31.26
C CYS A 79 23.39 -12.33 30.67
N HIS A 80 24.05 -12.65 29.56
CA HIS A 80 24.13 -13.96 28.95
C HIS A 80 25.58 -14.47 29.03
N PRO A 81 25.86 -15.75 28.75
CA PRO A 81 27.21 -16.34 28.92
C PRO A 81 28.35 -15.59 28.22
N SER A 82 28.06 -14.87 27.13
CA SER A 82 29.07 -14.09 26.39
C SER A 82 28.52 -12.79 25.83
N SER A 83 27.47 -12.23 26.46
CA SER A 83 26.93 -10.95 26.04
C SER A 83 26.21 -10.24 27.17
N VAL A 84 26.25 -8.92 27.11
CA VAL A 84 25.51 -8.01 27.99
C VAL A 84 24.58 -7.19 27.12
N VAL A 85 23.31 -7.15 27.54
CA VAL A 85 22.24 -6.36 26.93
C VAL A 85 21.82 -5.32 27.95
N VAL A 86 21.84 -4.05 27.57
CA VAL A 86 21.27 -2.95 28.37
C VAL A 86 19.96 -2.56 27.72
N SER A 87 18.87 -2.66 28.46
CA SER A 87 17.52 -2.36 28.00
C SER A 87 16.76 -1.62 29.09
N LEU A 88 16.64 -0.30 28.92
CA LEU A 88 15.95 0.59 29.84
C LEU A 88 14.64 1.09 29.21
N GLN A 89 13.82 0.17 28.71
CA GLN A 89 12.54 0.53 28.09
C GLN A 89 11.56 1.04 29.16
N LEU A 90 10.87 2.16 28.90
CA LEU A 90 9.67 2.64 29.63
C LEU A 90 9.81 3.01 31.13
N TRP A 91 11.02 3.05 31.66
CA TRP A 91 11.33 3.64 32.96
C TRP A 91 11.11 5.16 33.00
N ALA A 92 9.87 5.57 33.31
CA ALA A 92 9.47 6.98 33.39
C ALA A 92 10.26 7.84 34.41
N LEU A 93 11.10 7.22 35.24
CA LEU A 93 11.85 7.90 36.30
C LEU A 93 13.24 8.36 35.89
N VAL A 94 13.72 8.01 34.68
CA VAL A 94 15.08 8.41 34.29
C VAL A 94 15.15 9.25 33.05
N SER A 95 15.96 10.28 33.22
CA SER A 95 16.23 11.34 32.27
C SER A 95 17.71 11.65 32.22
N GLY A 96 18.16 12.21 31.10
CA GLY A 96 19.56 12.60 30.91
C GLY A 96 19.99 12.45 29.47
N SER A 97 21.28 12.19 29.28
CA SER A 97 21.88 11.99 27.96
C SER A 97 22.68 10.70 27.89
N LEU A 98 22.90 10.22 26.66
CA LEU A 98 23.81 9.10 26.42
C LEU A 98 25.25 9.55 26.74
N PRO A 99 25.99 8.83 27.61
CA PRO A 99 27.35 9.21 27.99
C PRO A 99 28.37 8.88 26.90
N GLU A 100 29.40 9.71 26.78
CA GLU A 100 30.65 9.32 26.14
C GLU A 100 31.37 8.29 27.03
N LEU A 101 31.97 7.28 26.41
CA LEU A 101 32.72 6.22 27.05
C LEU A 101 34.17 6.64 27.34
N PRO A 102 34.84 6.07 28.36
CA PRO A 102 36.19 6.45 28.72
C PRO A 102 37.20 6.21 27.59
N SER A 103 38.01 7.22 27.28
CA SER A 103 39.06 7.12 26.25
C SER A 103 40.31 6.36 26.71
N THR A 104 40.49 6.17 28.03
CA THR A 104 41.62 5.46 28.64
C THR A 104 41.14 4.58 29.79
N GLY A 105 41.94 3.57 30.16
CA GLY A 105 41.66 2.70 31.31
C GLY A 105 40.60 1.63 31.08
N VAL A 106 40.09 1.48 29.86
CA VAL A 106 39.17 0.42 29.42
C VAL A 106 39.81 -0.34 28.25
N ASP A 107 39.92 -1.66 28.40
CA ASP A 107 40.21 -2.56 27.29
C ASP A 107 38.90 -2.97 26.61
N TYR A 108 38.58 -2.31 25.49
CA TYR A 108 37.35 -2.56 24.74
C TYR A 108 37.28 -3.93 24.08
N ALA A 109 38.41 -4.65 23.95
CA ALA A 109 38.40 -6.05 23.53
C ALA A 109 37.84 -7.00 24.61
N GLN A 110 37.62 -6.50 25.82
CA GLN A 110 37.02 -7.22 26.94
C GLN A 110 35.62 -6.70 27.30
N VAL A 111 35.08 -5.71 26.58
CA VAL A 111 33.74 -5.16 26.88
C VAL A 111 32.66 -6.03 26.24
N MET A 112 31.75 -6.56 27.04
CA MET A 112 30.76 -7.54 26.59
C MET A 112 29.40 -6.96 26.18
N VAL A 113 29.27 -5.64 26.09
CA VAL A 113 28.03 -4.98 25.67
C VAL A 113 27.78 -5.25 24.19
N THR A 114 26.66 -5.93 23.90
CA THR A 114 26.26 -6.29 22.53
C THR A 114 24.98 -5.58 22.10
N HIS A 115 24.14 -5.15 23.03
CA HIS A 115 22.87 -4.50 22.73
C HIS A 115 22.64 -3.34 23.69
N LEU A 116 22.27 -2.19 23.12
CA LEU A 116 21.86 -1.00 23.84
C LEU A 116 20.47 -0.60 23.38
N ASP A 117 19.49 -0.64 24.28
CA ASP A 117 18.11 -0.25 24.03
C ASP A 117 17.64 0.78 25.07
N PHE A 118 17.39 1.98 24.59
CA PHE A 118 16.94 3.13 25.35
C PHE A 118 15.63 3.68 24.75
N SER A 119 14.82 2.80 24.16
CA SER A 119 13.59 3.16 23.46
C SER A 119 12.47 3.61 24.40
N GLY A 120 11.61 4.50 23.89
CA GLY A 120 10.42 4.94 24.60
C GLY A 120 10.66 5.95 25.72
N MET A 121 11.89 6.43 25.89
CA MET A 121 12.26 7.55 26.77
C MET A 121 11.97 8.91 26.11
N ARG A 122 10.73 9.11 25.70
CA ARG A 122 10.29 10.41 25.15
C ARG A 122 10.35 11.46 26.27
N GLU A 123 10.77 12.69 25.95
CA GLU A 123 10.92 13.81 26.89
C GLU A 123 12.02 13.64 27.97
N THR A 124 12.56 12.43 28.15
CA THR A 124 13.55 12.17 29.20
C THR A 124 14.95 11.89 28.67
N LEU A 125 15.10 11.28 27.49
CA LEU A 125 16.42 11.06 26.86
C LEU A 125 16.71 12.13 25.81
N THR A 126 17.71 12.97 26.10
CA THR A 126 18.15 14.11 25.29
C THR A 126 19.64 14.00 24.92
N GLY A 127 20.18 15.00 24.24
CA GLY A 127 21.60 15.04 23.85
C GLY A 127 21.84 14.50 22.45
N THR A 128 23.02 13.91 22.21
CA THR A 128 23.46 13.45 20.89
C THR A 128 23.96 12.01 20.94
N LEU A 129 24.14 11.39 19.77
CA LEU A 129 24.76 10.07 19.65
C LEU A 129 26.27 10.15 20.02
N PRO A 130 26.75 9.43 21.04
CA PRO A 130 28.14 9.55 21.46
C PRO A 130 29.11 8.96 20.43
N SER A 131 30.17 9.70 20.12
CA SER A 131 31.15 9.27 19.11
C SER A 131 32.02 8.12 19.64
N SER A 132 32.32 8.12 20.94
CA SER A 132 33.15 7.08 21.59
C SER A 132 32.53 5.68 21.57
N TRP A 133 31.22 5.56 21.31
CA TRP A 133 30.57 4.25 21.17
C TRP A 133 31.19 3.41 20.05
N SER A 134 31.88 4.07 19.09
CA SER A 134 32.74 3.43 18.08
C SER A 134 33.78 2.45 18.65
N SER A 135 34.10 2.57 19.94
CA SER A 135 35.00 1.67 20.67
C SER A 135 34.36 0.32 21.04
N LEU A 136 33.02 0.21 21.04
CA LEU A 136 32.31 -1.02 21.38
C LEU A 136 32.36 -2.03 20.21
N ILE A 137 33.47 -2.75 20.07
CA ILE A 137 33.70 -3.62 18.90
C ILE A 137 32.77 -4.85 18.81
N PHE A 138 32.13 -5.24 19.91
CA PHE A 138 31.15 -6.34 19.97
C PHE A 138 29.69 -5.87 19.94
N ILE A 139 29.42 -4.56 19.81
CA ILE A 139 28.06 -4.06 19.70
C ILE A 139 27.41 -4.61 18.44
N GLN A 140 26.20 -5.16 18.58
CA GLN A 140 25.40 -5.75 17.52
C GLN A 140 24.13 -4.94 17.27
N LYS A 141 23.57 -4.32 18.30
CA LYS A 141 22.32 -3.55 18.18
C LYS A 141 22.33 -2.27 19.00
N ILE A 142 21.91 -1.18 18.36
CA ILE A 142 21.61 0.10 19.02
C ILE A 142 20.17 0.47 18.69
N GLN A 143 19.34 0.67 19.72
CA GLN A 143 17.92 0.99 19.59
C GLN A 143 17.53 2.19 20.46
N LEU A 144 17.13 3.29 19.82
CA LEU A 144 16.84 4.58 20.47
C LEU A 144 15.48 5.14 19.99
N CYS A 145 14.52 4.27 19.66
CA CYS A 145 13.27 4.71 19.04
C CYS A 145 12.39 5.54 19.99
N ARG A 146 11.76 6.59 19.47
CA ARG A 146 10.90 7.53 20.22
C ARG A 146 11.63 8.22 21.37
N THR A 147 12.72 8.92 21.05
CA THR A 147 13.53 9.71 22.00
C THR A 147 13.76 11.12 21.44
N GLU A 148 14.27 12.04 22.25
CA GLU A 148 14.60 13.41 21.82
C GLU A 148 16.09 13.58 21.50
N ILE A 149 16.74 12.49 21.07
CA ILE A 149 18.13 12.54 20.64
C ILE A 149 18.23 13.40 19.38
N THR A 150 19.20 14.32 19.41
CA THR A 150 19.51 15.29 18.36
C THR A 150 20.93 15.02 17.81
N GLY A 151 21.46 15.96 17.02
CA GLY A 151 22.81 15.88 16.46
C GLY A 151 22.83 15.08 15.16
N THR A 152 24.02 14.61 14.77
CA THR A 152 24.24 13.88 13.51
C THR A 152 24.62 12.42 13.78
N LEU A 153 24.51 11.59 12.74
CA LEU A 153 25.06 10.24 12.75
C LEU A 153 26.60 10.31 12.83
N PRO A 154 27.26 9.63 13.78
CA PRO A 154 28.72 9.70 13.87
C PRO A 154 29.41 8.87 12.78
N ASP A 155 30.23 9.50 11.94
CA ASP A 155 31.04 8.83 10.92
C ASP A 155 31.94 7.73 11.51
N VAL A 156 32.47 7.98 12.71
CA VAL A 156 33.37 7.06 13.43
C VAL A 156 32.70 5.74 13.82
N TRP A 157 31.36 5.65 13.82
CA TRP A 157 30.67 4.37 14.02
C TRP A 157 30.94 3.35 12.91
N SER A 158 31.54 3.79 11.79
CA SER A 158 32.10 2.92 10.74
C SER A 158 33.10 1.87 11.25
N SER A 159 33.69 2.05 12.45
CA SER A 159 34.57 1.06 13.10
C SER A 159 33.85 -0.06 13.85
N MET A 160 32.53 0.06 14.08
CA MET A 160 31.73 -0.94 14.79
C MET A 160 31.50 -2.18 13.91
N SER A 161 32.53 -3.00 13.72
CA SER A 161 32.49 -4.11 12.76
C SER A 161 31.44 -5.20 13.06
N SER A 162 30.98 -5.32 14.31
CA SER A 162 29.97 -6.32 14.72
C SER A 162 28.52 -5.84 14.60
N ILE A 163 28.30 -4.54 14.32
CA ILE A 163 26.96 -3.96 14.31
C ILE A 163 26.10 -4.58 13.22
N ARG A 164 24.85 -4.88 13.59
CA ARG A 164 23.84 -5.49 12.73
C ARG A 164 22.62 -4.60 12.61
N ASP A 165 22.17 -4.04 13.72
CA ASP A 165 20.89 -3.34 13.78
C ASP A 165 21.09 -1.94 14.37
N ILE A 166 20.76 -0.91 13.59
CA ILE A 166 20.69 0.48 14.06
C ILE A 166 19.26 0.95 13.87
N VAL A 167 18.59 1.27 14.99
CA VAL A 167 17.17 1.60 15.02
C VAL A 167 16.98 2.92 15.78
N LEU A 168 16.70 3.98 15.04
CA LEU A 168 16.70 5.38 15.49
C LEU A 168 15.43 6.14 15.09
N PHE A 169 14.33 5.42 14.78
CA PHE A 169 13.13 6.06 14.26
C PHE A 169 12.41 6.93 15.31
N SER A 170 11.69 7.96 14.83
CA SER A 170 11.04 8.98 15.65
C SER A 170 12.01 9.64 16.63
N THR A 171 13.08 10.22 16.09
CA THR A 171 14.09 11.02 16.82
C THR A 171 14.36 12.33 16.09
N GLU A 172 15.07 13.26 16.72
CA GLU A 172 15.42 14.56 16.13
C GLU A 172 16.82 14.56 15.50
N ILE A 173 17.30 13.39 15.07
CA ILE A 173 18.61 13.25 14.40
C ILE A 173 18.57 13.98 13.05
N THR A 174 19.61 14.77 12.81
CA THR A 174 19.83 15.62 11.63
C THR A 174 21.08 15.18 10.86
N GLY A 175 21.52 15.98 9.89
CA GLY A 175 22.74 15.73 9.11
C GLY A 175 22.48 14.83 7.92
N THR A 176 23.53 14.14 7.45
CA THR A 176 23.50 13.25 6.28
C THR A 176 23.74 11.80 6.68
N LEU A 177 23.36 10.87 5.80
CA LEU A 177 23.78 9.47 5.91
C LEU A 177 25.30 9.38 5.64
N PRO A 178 26.12 8.81 6.55
CA PRO A 178 27.56 8.73 6.34
C PRO A 178 27.95 7.75 5.22
N ASP A 179 28.66 8.25 4.20
CA ASP A 179 29.19 7.40 3.12
C ASP A 179 30.17 6.33 3.64
N VAL A 180 30.90 6.67 4.72
CA VAL A 180 31.88 5.78 5.37
C VAL A 180 31.23 4.57 6.05
N TRP A 181 29.93 4.61 6.33
CA TRP A 181 29.20 3.44 6.87
C TRP A 181 29.11 2.27 5.86
N SER A 182 29.53 2.48 4.61
CA SER A 182 29.79 1.39 3.66
C SER A 182 30.77 0.33 4.18
N SER A 183 31.62 0.63 5.17
CA SER A 183 32.50 -0.34 5.82
C SER A 183 31.77 -1.31 6.77
N MET A 184 30.55 -0.98 7.21
CA MET A 184 29.77 -1.75 8.19
C MET A 184 29.07 -2.94 7.52
N THR A 185 29.86 -3.81 6.89
CA THR A 185 29.39 -4.93 6.04
C THR A 185 28.56 -6.00 6.77
N ASN A 186 28.48 -5.93 8.10
CA ASN A 186 27.62 -6.77 8.94
C ASN A 186 26.22 -6.18 9.20
N LEU A 187 25.97 -4.94 8.78
CA LEU A 187 24.69 -4.27 8.97
C LEU A 187 23.57 -5.03 8.23
N VAL A 188 22.51 -5.35 8.96
CA VAL A 188 21.33 -6.10 8.53
C VAL A 188 20.10 -5.20 8.52
N GLN A 189 19.96 -4.32 9.51
CA GLN A 189 18.82 -3.41 9.62
C GLN A 189 19.26 -1.98 9.90
N LEU A 190 18.69 -1.04 9.15
CA LEU A 190 18.83 0.37 9.38
C LEU A 190 17.45 1.03 9.35
N LYS A 191 17.01 1.56 10.48
CA LYS A 191 15.70 2.20 10.62
C LYS A 191 15.85 3.59 11.19
N MET A 192 15.49 4.62 10.42
CA MET A 192 15.58 6.03 10.80
C MET A 192 14.35 6.81 10.34
N ASP A 193 13.20 6.14 10.34
CA ASP A 193 11.91 6.73 9.97
C ASP A 193 11.58 7.94 10.84
N ASP A 194 10.92 8.94 10.27
CA ASP A 194 10.50 10.16 10.96
C ASP A 194 11.66 10.83 11.73
N THR A 195 12.78 11.04 11.04
CA THR A 195 13.94 11.82 11.53
C THR A 195 14.21 13.03 10.63
N GLN A 196 15.09 13.93 11.07
CA GLN A 196 15.47 15.12 10.31
C GLN A 196 16.67 14.88 9.36
N VAL A 197 17.06 13.62 9.13
CA VAL A 197 18.17 13.25 8.23
C VAL A 197 17.89 13.76 6.81
N SER A 198 18.93 14.30 6.18
CA SER A 198 18.89 15.01 4.90
C SER A 198 20.06 14.59 3.99
N GLY A 199 20.27 15.29 2.88
CA GLY A 199 21.32 14.94 1.91
C GLY A 199 20.88 13.84 0.95
N THR A 200 21.82 13.02 0.48
CA THR A 200 21.59 11.99 -0.54
C THR A 200 21.73 10.58 0.02
N LEU A 201 21.19 9.60 -0.72
CA LEU A 201 21.46 8.19 -0.47
C LEU A 201 22.90 7.84 -0.92
N PRO A 202 23.76 7.29 -0.04
CA PRO A 202 25.14 6.96 -0.40
C PRO A 202 25.24 5.84 -1.43
N ALA A 203 25.86 6.10 -2.59
CA ALA A 203 26.10 5.07 -3.61
C ALA A 203 27.02 3.95 -3.08
N SER A 204 27.99 4.29 -2.22
CA SER A 204 28.94 3.36 -1.60
C SER A 204 28.26 2.24 -0.78
N TRP A 205 27.02 2.46 -0.32
CA TRP A 205 26.23 1.47 0.42
C TRP A 205 25.82 0.26 -0.43
N GLY A 206 26.04 0.27 -1.74
CA GLY A 206 25.95 -0.94 -2.57
C GLY A 206 26.82 -2.10 -2.05
N SER A 207 27.87 -1.81 -1.29
CA SER A 207 28.73 -2.78 -0.61
C SER A 207 28.09 -3.50 0.59
N LEU A 208 26.98 -2.99 1.14
CA LEU A 208 26.29 -3.55 2.31
C LEU A 208 25.42 -4.77 1.93
N ARG A 209 26.07 -5.85 1.48
CA ARG A 209 25.41 -7.04 0.94
C ARG A 209 24.55 -7.82 1.94
N LYS A 210 24.68 -7.55 3.24
CA LYS A 210 23.86 -8.15 4.31
C LYS A 210 22.66 -7.30 4.73
N LEU A 211 22.56 -6.05 4.26
CA LEU A 211 21.45 -5.17 4.62
C LEU A 211 20.15 -5.73 4.02
N LYS A 212 19.17 -5.95 4.89
CA LYS A 212 17.86 -6.53 4.54
C LYS A 212 16.74 -5.51 4.61
N ASP A 213 16.77 -4.68 5.66
CA ASP A 213 15.72 -3.71 5.95
C ASP A 213 16.31 -2.31 6.03
N LEU A 214 15.87 -1.44 5.13
CA LEU A 214 16.24 -0.02 5.09
C LEU A 214 14.99 0.84 5.17
N TRP A 215 14.78 1.47 6.32
CA TRP A 215 13.59 2.28 6.59
C TRP A 215 14.01 3.72 6.83
N LEU A 216 13.62 4.61 5.92
CA LEU A 216 14.01 6.02 5.86
C LEU A 216 12.79 6.91 5.55
N LEU A 217 11.57 6.43 5.83
CA LEU A 217 10.35 7.17 5.51
C LEU A 217 10.28 8.47 6.32
N GLY A 218 9.64 9.50 5.76
CA GLY A 218 9.43 10.76 6.49
C GLY A 218 10.70 11.55 6.82
N THR A 219 11.82 11.27 6.14
CA THR A 219 13.08 12.03 6.25
C THR A 219 13.19 13.13 5.19
N HIS A 220 14.19 14.01 5.31
CA HIS A 220 14.49 15.07 4.32
C HIS A 220 15.48 14.61 3.24
N LEU A 221 15.68 13.30 3.06
CA LEU A 221 16.55 12.74 2.03
C LEU A 221 16.11 13.18 0.63
N SER A 222 17.10 13.43 -0.22
CA SER A 222 16.99 14.00 -1.56
C SER A 222 17.98 13.32 -2.52
N GLY A 223 18.14 13.85 -3.73
CA GLY A 223 18.99 13.22 -4.75
C GLY A 223 18.33 12.02 -5.41
N THR A 224 19.10 11.10 -5.97
CA THR A 224 18.60 9.96 -6.74
C THR A 224 18.72 8.63 -5.99
N LEU A 225 17.95 7.64 -6.42
CA LEU A 225 18.19 6.24 -6.03
C LEU A 225 19.51 5.77 -6.66
N PRO A 226 20.49 5.27 -5.88
CA PRO A 226 21.78 4.85 -6.44
C PRO A 226 21.66 3.54 -7.24
N PRO A 227 22.09 3.50 -8.52
CA PRO A 227 22.17 2.26 -9.29
C PRO A 227 23.03 1.18 -8.65
N GLU A 228 24.09 1.58 -7.93
CA GLU A 228 25.03 0.70 -7.23
C GLU A 228 24.34 -0.17 -6.17
N TRP A 229 23.18 0.24 -5.66
CA TRP A 229 22.41 -0.56 -4.72
C TRP A 229 21.89 -1.87 -5.32
N GLY A 230 21.92 -2.03 -6.65
CA GLY A 230 21.70 -3.32 -7.30
C GLY A 230 22.58 -4.45 -6.74
N SER A 231 23.77 -4.14 -6.20
CA SER A 231 24.65 -5.15 -5.60
C SER A 231 24.25 -5.61 -4.18
N MET A 232 23.22 -5.04 -3.58
CA MET A 232 22.75 -5.37 -2.22
C MET A 232 21.91 -6.65 -2.22
N SER A 233 22.59 -7.79 -2.34
CA SER A 233 21.98 -9.10 -2.57
C SER A 233 21.03 -9.62 -1.50
N SER A 234 21.03 -9.05 -0.29
CA SER A 234 20.12 -9.45 0.81
C SER A 234 18.96 -8.48 1.01
N MET A 235 18.89 -7.37 0.26
CA MET A 235 17.86 -6.36 0.45
C MET A 235 16.48 -6.98 0.24
N ASN A 236 15.60 -6.80 1.23
CA ASN A 236 14.26 -7.36 1.24
C ASN A 236 13.19 -6.26 1.34
N THR A 237 13.42 -5.27 2.21
CA THR A 237 12.43 -4.23 2.52
C THR A 237 13.07 -2.86 2.42
N MET A 238 12.46 -1.99 1.62
CA MET A 238 12.89 -0.60 1.48
C MET A 238 11.71 0.36 1.61
N PHE A 239 11.75 1.21 2.64
CA PHE A 239 10.78 2.27 2.87
C PHE A 239 11.42 3.63 2.68
N LEU A 240 11.05 4.32 1.60
CA LEU A 240 11.54 5.65 1.19
C LEU A 240 10.40 6.66 1.01
N HIS A 241 9.17 6.30 1.38
CA HIS A 241 8.01 7.14 1.14
C HIS A 241 8.07 8.44 1.96
N SER A 242 7.42 9.49 1.46
CA SER A 242 7.42 10.81 2.09
C SER A 242 8.83 11.41 2.26
N THR A 243 9.68 11.27 1.24
CA THR A 243 11.02 11.89 1.15
C THR A 243 11.11 12.79 -0.09
N LYS A 244 12.24 13.49 -0.26
CA LYS A 244 12.52 14.34 -1.45
C LYS A 244 13.37 13.60 -2.49
N VAL A 245 13.49 12.28 -2.40
CA VAL A 245 14.19 11.45 -3.39
C VAL A 245 13.57 11.66 -4.78
N SER A 246 14.42 11.69 -5.80
CA SER A 246 14.11 12.16 -7.16
C SER A 246 14.81 11.30 -8.22
N GLY A 247 14.66 11.66 -9.49
CA GLY A 247 15.26 10.91 -10.61
C GLY A 247 14.54 9.60 -10.89
N ALA A 248 15.19 8.73 -11.67
CA ALA A 248 14.60 7.48 -12.16
C ALA A 248 14.69 6.34 -11.14
N LEU A 249 13.79 5.36 -11.29
CA LEU A 249 13.97 4.02 -10.72
C LEU A 249 15.14 3.34 -11.45
N PRO A 250 16.19 2.85 -10.75
CA PRO A 250 17.34 2.25 -11.42
C PRO A 250 17.00 0.88 -12.02
N ALA A 251 17.35 0.67 -13.28
CA ALA A 251 17.17 -0.62 -13.94
C ALA A 251 18.09 -1.70 -13.33
N GLU A 252 19.24 -1.29 -12.80
CA GLU A 252 20.25 -2.12 -12.13
C GLU A 252 19.71 -2.84 -10.90
N TRP A 253 18.66 -2.29 -10.27
CA TRP A 253 17.97 -2.94 -9.15
C TRP A 253 17.30 -4.25 -9.55
N SER A 254 17.12 -4.54 -10.84
CA SER A 254 16.70 -5.84 -11.38
C SER A 254 17.50 -7.05 -10.85
N SER A 255 18.74 -6.80 -10.36
CA SER A 255 19.60 -7.82 -9.75
C SER A 255 19.28 -8.13 -8.27
N MET A 256 18.45 -7.33 -7.61
CA MET A 256 18.05 -7.50 -6.20
C MET A 256 16.89 -8.50 -6.07
N THR A 257 17.12 -9.76 -6.43
CA THR A 257 16.06 -10.78 -6.52
C THR A 257 15.34 -11.10 -5.20
N TRP A 258 15.90 -10.68 -4.06
CA TRP A 258 15.30 -10.82 -2.73
C TRP A 258 14.42 -9.63 -2.32
N LEU A 259 14.41 -8.55 -3.10
CA LEU A 259 13.58 -7.38 -2.80
C LEU A 259 12.12 -7.79 -2.86
N SER A 260 11.45 -7.76 -1.71
CA SER A 260 10.05 -8.12 -1.55
C SER A 260 9.15 -6.90 -1.50
N THR A 261 9.62 -5.81 -0.88
CA THR A 261 8.80 -4.65 -0.59
C THR A 261 9.57 -3.37 -0.89
N LEU A 262 8.99 -2.53 -1.76
CA LEU A 262 9.49 -1.19 -2.04
C LEU A 262 8.35 -0.17 -1.96
N THR A 263 8.52 0.83 -1.10
CA THR A 263 7.59 1.97 -1.02
C THR A 263 8.35 3.26 -1.21
N ALA A 264 7.99 4.04 -2.23
CA ALA A 264 8.57 5.33 -2.55
C ALA A 264 7.49 6.36 -2.94
N SER A 265 6.26 6.18 -2.41
CA SER A 265 5.16 7.12 -2.60
C SER A 265 5.48 8.49 -1.98
N HIS A 266 4.85 9.56 -2.48
CA HIS A 266 5.11 10.94 -2.03
C HIS A 266 6.60 11.33 -2.12
N THR A 267 7.21 11.06 -3.27
CA THR A 267 8.59 11.45 -3.60
C THR A 267 8.61 12.22 -4.93
N SER A 268 9.76 12.75 -5.30
CA SER A 268 9.98 13.40 -6.59
C SER A 268 10.52 12.45 -7.66
N LEU A 269 10.31 11.14 -7.50
CA LEU A 269 10.69 10.14 -8.51
C LEU A 269 10.05 10.46 -9.87
N SER A 270 10.80 10.26 -10.94
CA SER A 270 10.43 10.54 -12.33
C SER A 270 11.02 9.47 -13.24
N GLY A 271 10.99 9.66 -14.57
CA GLY A 271 11.38 8.61 -15.51
C GLY A 271 10.35 7.48 -15.54
N THR A 272 10.73 6.33 -16.09
CA THR A 272 9.80 5.22 -16.37
C THR A 272 9.83 4.12 -15.31
N LEU A 273 8.80 3.28 -15.29
CA LEU A 273 8.88 1.96 -14.65
C LEU A 273 9.87 1.09 -15.46
N PRO A 274 10.95 0.55 -14.86
CA PRO A 274 11.95 -0.21 -15.62
C PRO A 274 11.39 -1.57 -16.08
N PRO A 275 11.43 -1.88 -17.39
CA PRO A 275 11.08 -3.21 -17.89
C PRO A 275 11.94 -4.32 -17.29
N GLU A 276 13.21 -4.04 -17.00
CA GLU A 276 14.18 -4.97 -16.40
C GLU A 276 13.72 -5.50 -15.04
N TRP A 277 12.86 -4.77 -14.32
CA TRP A 277 12.29 -5.22 -13.06
C TRP A 277 11.39 -6.46 -13.21
N GLY A 278 11.07 -6.89 -14.44
CA GLY A 278 10.49 -8.22 -14.68
C GLY A 278 11.30 -9.36 -14.04
N SER A 279 12.61 -9.20 -13.80
CA SER A 279 13.45 -10.17 -13.09
C SER A 279 13.34 -10.14 -11.56
N LEU A 280 12.63 -9.16 -10.98
CA LEU A 280 12.39 -9.05 -9.54
C LEU A 280 11.32 -10.04 -9.10
N THR A 281 11.59 -11.33 -9.24
CA THR A 281 10.65 -12.42 -8.95
C THR A 281 10.25 -12.51 -7.48
N GLY A 282 11.03 -11.89 -6.58
CA GLY A 282 10.72 -11.77 -5.15
C GLY A 282 9.77 -10.64 -4.78
N LEU A 283 9.55 -9.65 -5.67
CA LEU A 283 8.79 -8.45 -5.33
C LEU A 283 7.31 -8.78 -5.16
N THR A 284 6.76 -8.43 -4.00
CA THR A 284 5.36 -8.66 -3.64
C THR A 284 4.56 -7.36 -3.50
N TYR A 285 5.24 -6.25 -3.18
CA TYR A 285 4.61 -4.97 -2.92
C TYR A 285 5.44 -3.83 -3.51
N PHE A 286 4.82 -3.05 -4.41
CA PHE A 286 5.39 -1.84 -4.97
C PHE A 286 4.41 -0.68 -4.85
N ALA A 287 4.84 0.41 -4.19
CA ALA A 287 4.04 1.63 -4.09
C ALA A 287 4.87 2.86 -4.46
N ALA A 288 4.36 3.66 -5.39
CA ALA A 288 4.95 4.91 -5.86
C ALA A 288 3.88 5.96 -6.20
N ASP A 289 2.75 5.94 -5.50
CA ASP A 289 1.71 6.99 -5.60
C ASP A 289 2.30 8.39 -5.38
N TYR A 290 1.69 9.40 -6.00
CA TYR A 290 2.07 10.80 -5.83
C TYR A 290 3.55 11.03 -6.17
N THR A 291 3.96 10.57 -7.35
CA THR A 291 5.28 10.78 -7.94
C THR A 291 5.15 11.30 -9.37
N SER A 292 6.27 11.67 -9.99
CA SER A 292 6.33 12.07 -11.40
C SER A 292 6.71 10.93 -12.35
N LEU A 293 6.58 9.66 -11.92
CA LEU A 293 6.82 8.49 -12.78
C LEU A 293 5.93 8.56 -14.03
N SER A 294 6.52 8.28 -15.19
CA SER A 294 5.92 8.39 -16.51
C SER A 294 6.19 7.14 -17.35
N GLY A 295 5.97 7.21 -18.66
CA GLY A 295 6.11 6.05 -19.55
C GLY A 295 4.91 5.10 -19.44
N THR A 296 5.11 3.82 -19.72
CA THR A 296 4.05 2.81 -19.76
C THR A 296 4.16 1.81 -18.61
N LEU A 297 3.07 1.09 -18.33
CA LEU A 297 3.14 -0.14 -17.55
C LEU A 297 3.93 -1.19 -18.36
N PRO A 298 5.06 -1.74 -17.87
CA PRO A 298 5.88 -2.67 -18.65
C PRO A 298 5.19 -4.04 -18.81
N PRO A 299 4.99 -4.53 -20.04
CA PRO A 299 4.52 -5.91 -20.27
C PRO A 299 5.45 -6.97 -19.66
N GLU A 300 6.75 -6.68 -19.53
CA GLU A 300 7.79 -7.54 -18.96
C GLU A 300 7.51 -7.87 -17.49
N TRP A 301 6.77 -7.04 -16.75
CA TRP A 301 6.36 -7.34 -15.38
C TRP A 301 5.41 -8.54 -15.26
N SER A 302 4.92 -9.05 -16.39
CA SER A 302 4.16 -10.31 -16.46
C SER A 302 4.91 -11.52 -15.88
N SER A 303 6.25 -11.47 -15.78
CA SER A 303 7.07 -12.50 -15.12
C SER A 303 7.12 -12.39 -13.59
N MET A 304 6.66 -11.28 -13.01
CA MET A 304 6.66 -11.06 -11.56
C MET A 304 5.46 -11.75 -10.89
N THR A 305 5.44 -13.08 -10.90
CA THR A 305 4.30 -13.88 -10.47
C THR A 305 4.00 -13.83 -8.97
N LEU A 306 4.87 -13.24 -8.15
CA LEU A 306 4.66 -13.00 -6.72
C LEU A 306 4.14 -11.59 -6.41
N LEU A 307 4.10 -10.66 -7.38
CA LEU A 307 3.64 -9.30 -7.17
C LEU A 307 2.15 -9.30 -6.84
N LYS A 308 1.81 -8.74 -5.67
CA LYS A 308 0.44 -8.69 -5.14
C LYS A 308 -0.15 -7.30 -5.25
N THR A 309 0.66 -6.28 -5.05
CA THR A 309 0.18 -4.91 -4.91
C THR A 309 1.03 -3.96 -5.73
N VAL A 310 0.37 -3.15 -6.56
CA VAL A 310 0.97 -2.09 -7.36
C VAL A 310 0.18 -0.81 -7.15
N TYR A 311 0.80 0.20 -6.54
CA TYR A 311 0.17 1.50 -6.33
C TYR A 311 0.90 2.62 -7.10
N LEU A 312 0.17 3.27 -8.00
CA LEU A 312 0.64 4.27 -8.97
C LEU A 312 -0.34 5.45 -9.10
N THR A 313 -1.16 5.69 -8.07
CA THR A 313 -2.16 6.77 -8.08
C THR A 313 -1.47 8.13 -8.20
N ASP A 314 -2.02 9.03 -9.01
CA ASP A 314 -1.49 10.39 -9.19
C ASP A 314 -0.02 10.37 -9.65
N THR A 315 0.21 9.67 -10.77
CA THR A 315 1.49 9.62 -11.49
C THR A 315 1.27 10.00 -12.96
N LYS A 316 2.34 10.16 -13.73
CA LYS A 316 2.30 10.47 -15.16
C LYS A 316 2.35 9.21 -16.05
N VAL A 317 2.12 8.03 -15.47
CA VAL A 317 2.08 6.78 -16.23
C VAL A 317 0.99 6.86 -17.30
N SER A 318 1.28 6.33 -18.48
CA SER A 318 0.55 6.49 -19.72
C SER A 318 0.53 5.19 -20.54
N GLY A 319 0.06 5.23 -21.78
CA GLY A 319 -0.06 4.04 -22.61
C GLY A 319 -1.23 3.16 -22.18
N THR A 320 -1.14 1.84 -22.39
CA THR A 320 -2.24 0.90 -22.17
C THR A 320 -2.04 0.02 -20.95
N LEU A 321 -3.12 -0.59 -20.46
CA LEU A 321 -3.06 -1.74 -19.57
C LEU A 321 -2.48 -2.94 -20.34
N PRO A 322 -1.38 -3.57 -19.92
CA PRO A 322 -0.79 -4.68 -20.67
C PRO A 322 -1.67 -5.94 -20.57
N PRO A 323 -2.12 -6.53 -21.70
CA PRO A 323 -2.81 -7.81 -21.67
C PRO A 323 -1.97 -8.94 -21.04
N GLN A 324 -0.64 -8.86 -21.18
CA GLN A 324 0.32 -9.82 -20.62
C GLN A 324 0.24 -9.92 -19.09
N TRP A 325 -0.22 -8.86 -18.41
CA TRP A 325 -0.41 -8.91 -16.96
C TRP A 325 -1.47 -9.93 -16.54
N GLY A 326 -2.27 -10.47 -17.47
CA GLY A 326 -3.13 -11.63 -17.22
C GLY A 326 -2.40 -12.85 -16.62
N SER A 327 -1.06 -12.98 -16.79
CA SER A 327 -0.25 -14.04 -16.18
C SER A 327 0.17 -13.79 -14.73
N MET A 328 -0.04 -12.58 -14.19
CA MET A 328 0.39 -12.20 -12.84
C MET A 328 -0.56 -12.78 -11.78
N SER A 329 -0.51 -14.10 -11.59
CA SER A 329 -1.48 -14.86 -10.80
C SER A 329 -1.59 -14.46 -9.33
N SER A 330 -0.62 -13.73 -8.78
CA SER A 330 -0.64 -13.23 -7.40
C SER A 330 -1.21 -11.82 -7.24
N LEU A 331 -1.47 -11.09 -8.32
CA LEU A 331 -1.92 -9.70 -8.25
C LEU A 331 -3.28 -9.62 -7.55
N VAL A 332 -3.34 -8.85 -6.46
CA VAL A 332 -4.51 -8.63 -5.60
C VAL A 332 -5.05 -7.22 -5.79
N GLU A 333 -4.18 -6.24 -5.93
CA GLU A 333 -4.61 -4.85 -6.04
C GLU A 333 -3.73 -4.05 -7.00
N LEU A 334 -4.40 -3.29 -7.87
CA LEU A 334 -3.77 -2.32 -8.75
C LEU A 334 -4.49 -0.98 -8.60
N THR A 335 -3.75 0.06 -8.21
CA THR A 335 -4.24 1.44 -8.21
C THR A 335 -3.42 2.27 -9.20
N ALA A 336 -4.10 2.90 -10.14
CA ALA A 336 -3.52 3.76 -11.16
C ALA A 336 -4.49 4.90 -11.53
N SER A 337 -5.32 5.32 -10.58
CA SER A 337 -6.20 6.48 -10.73
C SER A 337 -5.39 7.75 -10.90
N LEU A 338 -5.95 8.77 -11.55
CA LEU A 338 -5.28 10.05 -11.82
C LEU A 338 -3.97 9.88 -12.60
N THR A 339 -3.96 8.97 -13.58
CA THR A 339 -2.85 8.76 -14.51
C THR A 339 -3.28 9.07 -15.94
N SER A 340 -2.33 9.04 -16.87
CA SER A 340 -2.58 9.19 -18.31
C SER A 340 -2.80 7.84 -19.02
N LEU A 341 -3.16 6.78 -18.28
CA LEU A 341 -3.50 5.48 -18.87
C LEU A 341 -4.65 5.63 -19.88
N SER A 342 -4.57 4.86 -20.96
CA SER A 342 -5.42 4.96 -22.16
C SER A 342 -5.63 3.57 -22.77
N GLY A 343 -6.35 3.50 -23.89
CA GLY A 343 -6.71 2.21 -24.51
C GLY A 343 -7.76 1.47 -23.70
N THR A 344 -7.88 0.16 -23.94
CA THR A 344 -9.02 -0.63 -23.43
C THR A 344 -8.71 -1.38 -22.14
N LEU A 345 -9.78 -1.80 -21.45
CA LEU A 345 -9.71 -2.83 -20.41
C LEU A 345 -9.40 -4.19 -21.07
N PRO A 346 -8.31 -4.90 -20.73
CA PRO A 346 -7.94 -6.15 -21.39
C PRO A 346 -8.87 -7.31 -20.99
N PRO A 347 -9.51 -8.02 -21.93
CA PRO A 347 -10.25 -9.25 -21.62
C PRO A 347 -9.37 -10.34 -21.01
N GLU A 348 -8.08 -10.37 -21.35
CA GLU A 348 -7.08 -11.32 -20.84
C GLU A 348 -6.92 -11.27 -19.31
N TRP A 349 -7.23 -10.13 -18.69
CA TRP A 349 -7.24 -9.98 -17.23
C TRP A 349 -8.29 -10.86 -16.53
N ALA A 350 -9.21 -11.47 -17.29
CA ALA A 350 -10.05 -12.56 -16.78
C ALA A 350 -9.25 -13.71 -16.15
N ALA A 351 -7.97 -13.88 -16.52
CA ALA A 351 -7.05 -14.85 -15.92
C ALA A 351 -6.57 -14.47 -14.49
N LEU A 352 -6.69 -13.21 -14.08
CA LEU A 352 -6.27 -12.72 -12.77
C LEU A 352 -7.24 -13.13 -11.65
N LYS A 353 -7.21 -14.40 -11.26
CA LYS A 353 -8.16 -14.97 -10.28
C LYS A 353 -8.02 -14.45 -8.86
N ARG A 354 -6.95 -13.72 -8.54
CA ARG A 354 -6.71 -13.12 -7.21
C ARG A 354 -6.95 -11.61 -7.16
N LEU A 355 -7.13 -10.95 -8.32
CA LEU A 355 -7.34 -9.51 -8.36
C LEU A 355 -8.64 -9.19 -7.64
N GLY A 356 -8.53 -8.40 -6.57
CA GLY A 356 -9.62 -7.98 -5.72
C GLY A 356 -10.04 -6.54 -5.97
N ALA A 357 -9.09 -5.65 -6.21
CA ALA A 357 -9.38 -4.24 -6.40
C ALA A 357 -8.61 -3.67 -7.60
N PHE A 358 -9.34 -2.97 -8.46
CA PHE A 358 -8.79 -2.24 -9.61
C PHE A 358 -9.31 -0.80 -9.61
N HIS A 359 -8.39 0.15 -9.41
CA HIS A 359 -8.71 1.58 -9.37
C HIS A 359 -8.02 2.29 -10.54
N ALA A 360 -8.79 2.89 -11.43
CA ALA A 360 -8.31 3.69 -12.55
C ALA A 360 -9.23 4.90 -12.82
N ASP A 361 -9.78 5.48 -11.74
CA ASP A 361 -10.58 6.71 -11.81
C ASP A 361 -9.76 7.83 -12.48
N TYR A 362 -10.41 8.65 -13.29
CA TYR A 362 -9.83 9.83 -13.94
C TYR A 362 -8.58 9.51 -14.79
N THR A 363 -8.69 8.44 -15.60
CA THR A 363 -7.75 8.09 -16.66
C THR A 363 -8.40 8.28 -18.04
N SER A 364 -7.63 8.09 -19.11
CA SER A 364 -8.14 8.10 -20.49
C SER A 364 -8.51 6.71 -21.01
N LEU A 365 -8.71 5.72 -20.12
CA LEU A 365 -9.17 4.38 -20.50
C LEU A 365 -10.51 4.47 -21.25
N SER A 366 -10.65 3.70 -22.32
CA SER A 366 -11.78 3.70 -23.25
C SER A 366 -12.19 2.27 -23.63
N GLY A 367 -13.07 2.13 -24.63
CA GLY A 367 -13.60 0.83 -25.04
C GLY A 367 -14.64 0.31 -24.06
N THR A 368 -14.95 -0.99 -24.15
CA THR A 368 -16.07 -1.59 -23.40
C THR A 368 -15.63 -2.23 -22.09
N LEU A 369 -16.59 -2.42 -21.19
CA LEU A 369 -16.43 -3.30 -20.03
C LEU A 369 -16.34 -4.76 -20.52
N PRO A 370 -15.27 -5.53 -20.24
CA PRO A 370 -15.11 -6.88 -20.76
C PRO A 370 -16.08 -7.87 -20.10
N PRO A 371 -16.95 -8.57 -20.85
CA PRO A 371 -17.80 -9.62 -20.30
C PRO A 371 -17.00 -10.78 -19.65
N GLU A 372 -15.78 -11.04 -20.11
CA GLU A 372 -14.88 -12.10 -19.64
C GLU A 372 -14.47 -11.92 -18.16
N TRP A 373 -14.49 -10.67 -17.66
CA TRP A 373 -14.23 -10.35 -16.25
C TRP A 373 -15.29 -10.95 -15.32
N SER A 374 -16.43 -11.42 -15.83
CA SER A 374 -17.41 -12.23 -15.08
C SER A 374 -16.81 -13.46 -14.40
N SER A 375 -15.66 -13.96 -14.90
CA SER A 375 -14.93 -15.09 -14.34
C SER A 375 -13.93 -14.72 -13.22
N MET A 376 -13.79 -13.43 -12.86
CA MET A 376 -12.87 -12.94 -11.83
C MET A 376 -13.52 -12.99 -10.44
N THR A 377 -13.48 -14.17 -9.82
CA THR A 377 -14.25 -14.47 -8.59
C THR A 377 -13.82 -13.72 -7.34
N GLN A 378 -12.65 -13.08 -7.32
CA GLN A 378 -12.16 -12.31 -6.16
C GLN A 378 -12.35 -10.80 -6.33
N LEU A 379 -12.69 -10.34 -7.53
CA LEU A 379 -12.82 -8.93 -7.85
C LEU A 379 -14.01 -8.36 -7.08
N HIS A 380 -13.71 -7.48 -6.13
CA HIS A 380 -14.67 -6.88 -5.21
C HIS A 380 -14.77 -5.36 -5.35
N MET A 381 -13.80 -4.70 -6.00
CA MET A 381 -13.83 -3.26 -6.22
C MET A 381 -13.35 -2.89 -7.62
N ILE A 382 -14.18 -2.15 -8.36
CA ILE A 382 -13.86 -1.58 -9.68
C ILE A 382 -14.19 -0.09 -9.65
N LEU A 383 -13.17 0.77 -9.80
CA LEU A 383 -13.32 2.21 -9.83
C LEU A 383 -12.81 2.78 -11.16
N LEU A 384 -13.72 3.26 -12.00
CA LEU A 384 -13.46 3.78 -13.35
C LEU A 384 -14.13 5.15 -13.57
N ALA A 385 -14.43 5.89 -12.50
CA ALA A 385 -15.13 7.17 -12.61
C ALA A 385 -14.32 8.17 -13.44
N GLY A 386 -14.96 8.90 -14.34
CA GLY A 386 -14.32 9.92 -15.19
C GLY A 386 -13.37 9.35 -16.25
N THR A 387 -13.52 8.08 -16.62
CA THR A 387 -12.86 7.48 -17.79
C THR A 387 -13.73 7.61 -19.04
N LYS A 388 -13.20 7.22 -20.21
CA LYS A 388 -13.91 7.19 -21.50
C LYS A 388 -14.46 5.80 -21.83
N VAL A 389 -14.61 4.93 -20.82
CA VAL A 389 -15.20 3.60 -21.00
C VAL A 389 -16.64 3.76 -21.49
N SER A 390 -17.00 3.02 -22.54
CA SER A 390 -18.24 3.14 -23.28
C SER A 390 -18.87 1.76 -23.54
N GLY A 391 -19.87 1.70 -24.44
CA GLY A 391 -20.64 0.49 -24.68
C GLY A 391 -21.65 0.20 -23.58
N THR A 392 -22.13 -1.05 -23.49
CA THR A 392 -23.17 -1.45 -22.55
C THR A 392 -22.61 -2.05 -21.26
N LEU A 393 -23.43 -2.06 -20.21
CA LEU A 393 -23.17 -2.83 -19.00
C LEU A 393 -23.31 -4.34 -19.30
N PRO A 394 -22.28 -5.18 -19.08
CA PRO A 394 -22.35 -6.60 -19.42
C PRO A 394 -23.33 -7.36 -18.51
N PRO A 395 -24.37 -8.03 -19.04
CA PRO A 395 -25.25 -8.89 -18.24
C PRO A 395 -24.50 -10.01 -17.51
N GLN A 396 -23.41 -10.52 -18.11
CA GLN A 396 -22.56 -11.57 -17.57
C GLN A 396 -21.96 -11.20 -16.22
N TRP A 397 -21.77 -9.91 -15.92
CA TRP A 397 -21.27 -9.47 -14.62
C TRP A 397 -22.23 -9.80 -13.47
N GLY A 398 -23.49 -10.17 -13.73
CA GLY A 398 -24.40 -10.73 -12.73
C GLY A 398 -23.83 -11.94 -11.98
N SER A 399 -22.89 -12.69 -12.56
CA SER A 399 -22.21 -13.81 -11.89
C SER A 399 -21.06 -13.40 -10.97
N MET A 400 -20.68 -12.11 -10.92
CA MET A 400 -19.57 -11.61 -10.10
C MET A 400 -19.99 -11.49 -8.63
N SER A 401 -20.05 -12.61 -7.93
CA SER A 401 -20.55 -12.72 -6.56
C SER A 401 -19.72 -11.97 -5.50
N SER A 402 -18.50 -11.54 -5.84
CA SER A 402 -17.60 -10.82 -4.92
C SER A 402 -17.65 -9.30 -5.04
N ILE A 403 -18.23 -8.74 -6.11
CA ILE A 403 -18.30 -7.29 -6.31
C ILE A 403 -19.04 -6.63 -5.15
N MET A 404 -18.37 -5.71 -4.47
CA MET A 404 -18.90 -4.86 -3.40
C MET A 404 -19.08 -3.42 -3.87
N GLU A 405 -18.13 -2.90 -4.64
CA GLU A 405 -18.16 -1.52 -5.10
C GLU A 405 -17.84 -1.41 -6.59
N LEU A 406 -18.79 -0.86 -7.35
CA LEU A 406 -18.65 -0.53 -8.75
C LEU A 406 -18.92 0.96 -8.96
N ARG A 407 -17.91 1.70 -9.44
CA ARG A 407 -18.04 3.12 -9.79
C ARG A 407 -17.70 3.36 -11.24
N LEU A 408 -18.69 3.82 -11.99
CA LEU A 408 -18.61 4.18 -13.40
C LEU A 408 -19.04 5.65 -13.62
N THR A 409 -19.04 6.47 -12.56
CA THR A 409 -19.55 7.85 -12.60
C THR A 409 -18.87 8.66 -13.70
N GLY A 410 -19.63 9.35 -14.55
CA GLY A 410 -19.06 10.21 -15.59
C GLY A 410 -18.31 9.44 -16.69
N THR A 411 -18.69 8.20 -16.96
CA THR A 411 -18.19 7.42 -18.11
C THR A 411 -19.15 7.53 -19.29
N GLU A 412 -18.76 6.99 -20.44
CA GLU A 412 -19.56 6.99 -21.67
C GLU A 412 -20.40 5.71 -21.81
N VAL A 413 -20.56 4.94 -20.73
CA VAL A 413 -21.38 3.72 -20.71
C VAL A 413 -22.83 4.07 -21.01
N SER A 414 -23.46 3.28 -21.87
CA SER A 414 -24.80 3.49 -22.42
C SER A 414 -25.65 2.21 -22.37
N GLY A 415 -26.88 2.28 -22.87
CA GLY A 415 -27.81 1.14 -22.83
C GLY A 415 -28.62 1.10 -21.53
N THR A 416 -29.14 -0.08 -21.21
CA THR A 416 -30.00 -0.31 -20.04
C THR A 416 -29.23 -0.90 -18.87
N LEU A 417 -29.79 -0.79 -17.66
CA LEU A 417 -29.31 -1.54 -16.51
C LEU A 417 -29.65 -3.04 -16.69
N PRO A 418 -28.69 -3.98 -16.57
CA PRO A 418 -28.96 -5.40 -16.72
C PRO A 418 -29.77 -5.97 -15.55
N ALA A 419 -30.82 -6.72 -15.83
CA ALA A 419 -31.62 -7.37 -14.79
C ALA A 419 -30.82 -8.45 -14.04
N GLU A 420 -29.86 -9.08 -14.73
CA GLU A 420 -28.98 -10.14 -14.25
C GLU A 420 -28.10 -9.69 -13.07
N TRP A 421 -27.81 -8.40 -12.96
CA TRP A 421 -27.04 -7.83 -11.84
C TRP A 421 -27.75 -7.97 -10.49
N SER A 422 -29.05 -8.30 -10.49
CA SER A 422 -29.79 -8.74 -9.31
C SER A 422 -29.15 -9.92 -8.56
N SER A 423 -28.27 -10.68 -9.21
CA SER A 423 -27.53 -11.83 -8.65
C SER A 423 -26.20 -11.47 -7.97
N MET A 424 -25.76 -10.20 -8.01
CA MET A 424 -24.52 -9.75 -7.36
C MET A 424 -24.65 -9.74 -5.84
N SER A 425 -24.42 -10.90 -5.20
CA SER A 425 -24.75 -11.17 -3.79
C SER A 425 -23.98 -10.36 -2.73
N ARG A 426 -22.90 -9.66 -3.10
CA ARG A 426 -22.09 -8.86 -2.16
C ARG A 426 -22.05 -7.38 -2.50
N LEU A 427 -22.83 -6.94 -3.49
CA LEU A 427 -22.87 -5.54 -3.89
C LEU A 427 -23.26 -4.67 -2.68
N GLN A 428 -22.56 -3.56 -2.51
CA GLN A 428 -22.82 -2.58 -1.46
C GLN A 428 -22.96 -1.18 -2.05
N THR A 429 -22.18 -0.85 -3.08
CA THR A 429 -22.22 0.45 -3.75
C THR A 429 -22.18 0.27 -5.26
N LEU A 430 -23.20 0.80 -5.94
CA LEU A 430 -23.20 1.02 -7.38
C LEU A 430 -23.36 2.51 -7.65
N ASN A 431 -22.43 3.06 -8.41
CA ASN A 431 -22.50 4.45 -8.84
C ASN A 431 -22.29 4.55 -10.35
N VAL A 432 -23.37 4.83 -11.07
CA VAL A 432 -23.43 5.03 -12.52
C VAL A 432 -23.96 6.43 -12.87
N ALA A 433 -23.76 7.40 -11.96
CA ALA A 433 -24.24 8.75 -12.21
C ALA A 433 -23.49 9.43 -13.37
N GLY A 434 -24.19 10.20 -14.19
CA GLY A 434 -23.58 10.93 -15.30
C GLY A 434 -23.06 10.02 -16.41
N CYS A 435 -23.74 8.89 -16.66
CA CYS A 435 -23.47 8.03 -17.81
C CYS A 435 -24.49 8.33 -18.94
N ALA A 436 -24.48 7.55 -20.01
CA ALA A 436 -25.45 7.60 -21.09
C ALA A 436 -26.52 6.48 -20.99
N LEU A 437 -26.86 6.07 -19.76
CA LEU A 437 -27.82 4.99 -19.52
C LEU A 437 -29.26 5.46 -19.73
N TYR A 438 -30.11 4.56 -20.22
CA TYR A 438 -31.51 4.82 -20.50
C TYR A 438 -32.41 3.62 -20.20
N GLY A 439 -33.72 3.78 -20.41
CA GLY A 439 -34.70 2.73 -20.24
C GLY A 439 -35.23 2.62 -18.81
N TRP A 440 -35.89 1.49 -18.53
CA TRP A 440 -36.53 1.22 -17.24
C TRP A 440 -35.50 0.78 -16.20
N LEU A 441 -35.79 1.09 -14.92
CA LEU A 441 -35.07 0.52 -13.79
C LEU A 441 -35.56 -0.94 -13.55
N PRO A 442 -34.68 -1.96 -13.51
CA PRO A 442 -35.08 -3.36 -13.40
C PRO A 442 -35.84 -3.68 -12.11
N ALA A 443 -36.99 -4.34 -12.22
CA ALA A 443 -37.76 -4.75 -11.04
C ALA A 443 -37.08 -5.90 -10.28
N GLU A 444 -36.28 -6.69 -10.98
CA GLU A 444 -35.46 -7.82 -10.51
C GLU A 444 -34.44 -7.39 -9.46
N TRP A 445 -33.98 -6.13 -9.51
CA TRP A 445 -33.07 -5.59 -8.49
C TRP A 445 -33.68 -5.51 -7.08
N SER A 446 -34.98 -5.83 -6.94
CA SER A 446 -35.60 -6.15 -5.65
C SER A 446 -34.98 -7.35 -4.91
N SER A 447 -34.12 -8.15 -5.56
CA SER A 447 -33.36 -9.24 -4.93
C SER A 447 -31.90 -8.92 -4.59
N LEU A 448 -31.45 -7.67 -4.81
CA LEU A 448 -30.09 -7.26 -4.45
C LEU A 448 -29.81 -7.44 -2.93
N PRO A 449 -28.54 -7.69 -2.54
CA PRO A 449 -28.15 -7.80 -1.14
C PRO A 449 -28.39 -6.50 -0.35
N ARG A 450 -28.23 -6.55 0.98
CA ARG A 450 -28.51 -5.41 1.87
C ARG A 450 -27.37 -5.23 2.89
N PRO A 451 -26.98 -3.98 3.22
CA PRO A 451 -27.41 -2.71 2.62
C PRO A 451 -26.73 -2.44 1.27
N VAL A 452 -27.42 -1.73 0.38
CA VAL A 452 -26.90 -1.30 -0.93
C VAL A 452 -27.17 0.19 -1.16
N ARG A 453 -26.20 0.91 -1.73
CA ARG A 453 -26.35 2.29 -2.21
C ARG A 453 -26.27 2.34 -3.73
N LEU A 454 -27.36 2.76 -4.38
CA LEU A 454 -27.46 2.98 -5.82
C LEU A 454 -27.44 4.48 -6.10
N THR A 455 -26.50 4.93 -6.93
CA THR A 455 -26.45 6.33 -7.42
C THR A 455 -26.61 6.32 -8.94
N LEU A 456 -27.75 6.83 -9.41
CA LEU A 456 -28.27 6.71 -10.78
C LEU A 456 -28.52 8.07 -11.46
N THR A 457 -28.22 9.18 -10.78
CA THR A 457 -28.54 10.55 -11.25
C THR A 457 -27.82 10.92 -12.54
N HIS A 458 -28.34 11.91 -13.25
CA HIS A 458 -27.81 12.40 -14.52
C HIS A 458 -27.70 11.30 -15.58
N ASN A 459 -28.79 10.57 -15.79
CA ASN A 459 -28.96 9.61 -16.89
C ASN A 459 -30.30 9.89 -17.60
N SER A 460 -30.63 9.09 -18.61
CA SER A 460 -31.90 9.16 -19.36
C SER A 460 -32.87 8.04 -18.98
N PHE A 461 -32.94 7.69 -17.70
CA PHE A 461 -33.89 6.69 -17.21
C PHE A 461 -35.32 7.21 -17.29
N CYS A 462 -36.21 6.30 -17.67
CA CYS A 462 -37.64 6.56 -17.80
C CYS A 462 -38.45 5.62 -16.93
N GLY A 463 -39.72 5.95 -16.73
CA GLY A 463 -40.60 5.34 -15.75
C GLY A 463 -40.33 5.83 -14.32
N CYS A 464 -40.76 5.03 -13.36
CA CYS A 464 -40.55 5.27 -11.94
C CYS A 464 -39.58 4.26 -11.35
N VAL A 465 -38.96 4.61 -10.23
CA VAL A 465 -38.35 3.61 -9.34
C VAL A 465 -39.37 2.50 -9.04
N PRO A 466 -39.03 1.21 -9.29
CA PRO A 466 -39.97 0.11 -9.11
C PRO A 466 -40.47 0.03 -7.67
N ALA A 467 -41.79 -0.16 -7.49
CA ALA A 467 -42.37 -0.29 -6.16
C ALA A 467 -41.78 -1.50 -5.39
N SER A 468 -41.32 -2.54 -6.09
CA SER A 468 -40.63 -3.70 -5.50
C SER A 468 -39.35 -3.32 -4.74
N TRP A 469 -38.71 -2.19 -5.08
CA TRP A 469 -37.53 -1.71 -4.36
C TRP A 469 -37.88 -1.14 -2.98
N SER A 470 -39.12 -0.67 -2.77
CA SER A 470 -39.56 -0.13 -1.47
C SER A 470 -39.56 -1.18 -0.35
N ALA A 471 -39.64 -2.47 -0.70
CA ALA A 471 -39.54 -3.59 0.24
C ALA A 471 -38.09 -3.88 0.70
N LEU A 472 -37.09 -3.19 0.15
CA LEU A 472 -35.68 -3.37 0.46
C LEU A 472 -35.21 -2.48 1.62
N ALA A 473 -35.31 -2.99 2.85
CA ALA A 473 -34.74 -2.32 4.03
C ALA A 473 -33.23 -2.10 3.87
N GLY A 474 -32.76 -0.85 4.04
CA GLY A 474 -31.34 -0.49 3.89
C GLY A 474 -30.89 -0.17 2.47
N LEU A 475 -31.77 -0.26 1.46
CA LEU A 475 -31.49 0.25 0.12
C LEU A 475 -31.52 1.79 0.13
N THR A 476 -30.45 2.43 -0.33
CA THR A 476 -30.40 3.87 -0.56
C THR A 476 -30.34 4.13 -2.06
N VAL A 477 -31.40 4.73 -2.62
CA VAL A 477 -31.44 5.12 -4.03
C VAL A 477 -31.28 6.63 -4.15
N VAL A 478 -30.29 7.06 -4.93
CA VAL A 478 -30.07 8.46 -5.30
C VAL A 478 -30.27 8.54 -6.81
N ALA A 479 -31.42 9.04 -7.25
CA ALA A 479 -31.81 9.13 -8.65
C ALA A 479 -32.51 10.46 -8.95
N ASP A 480 -32.67 10.81 -10.23
CA ASP A 480 -33.25 12.09 -10.64
C ASP A 480 -34.73 12.21 -10.24
N ALA A 481 -35.21 13.45 -10.10
CA ALA A 481 -36.59 13.73 -9.73
C ALA A 481 -37.61 13.16 -10.75
N SER A 482 -37.22 13.03 -12.02
CA SER A 482 -38.04 12.45 -13.08
C SER A 482 -38.41 10.98 -12.85
N VAL A 483 -37.61 10.23 -12.10
CA VAL A 483 -37.85 8.80 -11.79
C VAL A 483 -38.27 8.56 -10.34
N THR A 484 -38.08 9.53 -9.44
CA THR A 484 -38.41 9.43 -8.01
C THR A 484 -39.64 10.24 -7.57
N GLY A 485 -40.09 11.20 -8.38
CA GLY A 485 -41.21 12.08 -8.06
C GLY A 485 -42.58 11.40 -8.15
N SER A 486 -43.59 11.97 -7.49
CA SER A 486 -44.98 11.44 -7.47
C SER A 486 -45.65 11.40 -8.85
N THR A 487 -45.15 12.19 -9.81
CA THR A 487 -45.66 12.29 -11.18
C THR A 487 -44.86 11.47 -12.20
N CYS A 488 -43.84 10.70 -11.79
CA CYS A 488 -42.98 9.93 -12.69
C CYS A 488 -43.76 9.01 -13.66
N ARG A 489 -44.94 8.50 -13.26
CA ARG A 489 -45.78 7.63 -14.11
C ARG A 489 -46.43 8.35 -15.28
N THR A 490 -46.65 9.66 -15.16
CA THR A 490 -47.39 10.45 -16.15
C THR A 490 -46.47 11.39 -16.95
N THR A 491 -45.34 11.81 -16.39
CA THR A 491 -44.43 12.77 -17.01
C THR A 491 -43.16 12.16 -17.60
N ASN A 492 -42.86 10.89 -17.30
CA ASN A 492 -41.64 10.21 -17.72
C ASN A 492 -41.94 8.79 -18.23
N SER A 493 -42.81 8.64 -19.23
CA SER A 493 -43.05 7.32 -19.85
C SER A 493 -41.89 6.94 -20.78
N CYS A 494 -41.41 5.69 -20.71
CA CYS A 494 -40.51 5.21 -21.74
C CYS A 494 -41.29 5.09 -23.05
N SER A 495 -40.89 5.84 -24.06
CA SER A 495 -41.40 5.65 -25.41
C SER A 495 -40.98 4.27 -25.91
N VAL A 496 -41.96 3.38 -26.12
CA VAL A 496 -41.78 2.05 -26.73
C VAL A 496 -41.46 2.16 -28.23
N THR A 497 -41.30 3.37 -28.76
CA THR A 497 -41.08 3.64 -30.19
C THR A 497 -39.61 3.50 -30.58
N GLY A 498 -39.04 2.33 -30.37
CA GLY A 498 -38.12 1.78 -31.36
C GLY A 498 -39.00 1.20 -32.46
N ALA A 499 -38.89 1.68 -33.70
CA ALA A 499 -39.64 1.11 -34.82
C ALA A 499 -39.45 -0.42 -34.80
N CYS A 500 -40.54 -1.19 -34.81
CA CYS A 500 -40.43 -2.63 -35.03
C CYS A 500 -39.62 -2.81 -36.32
N GLY A 501 -38.50 -3.54 -36.28
CA GLY A 501 -37.78 -3.95 -37.50
C GLY A 501 -38.60 -4.89 -38.41
N LEU A 502 -39.88 -5.11 -38.08
CA LEU A 502 -40.87 -5.84 -38.83
C LEU A 502 -41.66 -4.86 -39.71
N VAL A 503 -41.57 -5.06 -41.03
CA VAL A 503 -42.32 -4.28 -42.03
C VAL A 503 -43.82 -4.37 -41.70
N GLY A 504 -44.45 -3.22 -41.45
CA GLY A 504 -45.89 -3.12 -41.19
C GLY A 504 -46.31 -3.03 -39.72
N CYS A 505 -45.38 -3.09 -38.76
CA CYS A 505 -45.70 -2.96 -37.33
C CYS A 505 -45.19 -1.65 -36.70
N THR A 506 -46.03 -0.99 -35.90
CA THR A 506 -45.81 0.35 -35.34
C THR A 506 -45.41 0.37 -33.87
N SER A 507 -45.64 -0.72 -33.12
CA SER A 507 -45.13 -0.89 -31.76
C SER A 507 -44.82 -2.36 -31.48
N CYS A 508 -43.69 -2.64 -30.81
CA CYS A 508 -43.31 -3.96 -30.33
C CYS A 508 -42.98 -3.84 -28.84
N ALA A 509 -43.80 -4.44 -27.98
CA ALA A 509 -43.50 -4.54 -26.56
C ALA A 509 -42.63 -5.78 -26.31
N ASP A 510 -41.33 -5.58 -26.12
CA ASP A 510 -40.46 -6.63 -25.59
C ASP A 510 -40.53 -6.64 -24.07
N ALA A 511 -41.49 -7.41 -23.57
CA ALA A 511 -41.46 -7.94 -22.21
C ALA A 511 -41.85 -9.42 -22.27
N LEU A 512 -40.86 -10.28 -21.98
CA LEU A 512 -41.00 -11.69 -21.56
C LEU A 512 -42.12 -12.49 -22.25
N SER A 513 -41.75 -13.30 -23.26
CA SER A 513 -42.50 -14.45 -23.81
C SER A 513 -43.76 -14.21 -24.65
N SER A 514 -44.17 -12.97 -24.92
CA SER A 514 -45.16 -12.69 -25.98
C SER A 514 -44.95 -11.32 -26.60
N VAL A 515 -44.56 -11.27 -27.88
CA VAL A 515 -44.55 -10.02 -28.65
C VAL A 515 -46.01 -9.54 -28.75
N ARG A 516 -46.33 -8.43 -28.09
CA ARG A 516 -47.57 -7.69 -28.36
C ARG A 516 -47.19 -6.45 -29.15
N GLY A 517 -47.82 -6.29 -30.31
CA GLY A 517 -47.60 -5.14 -31.17
C GLY A 517 -48.84 -4.71 -31.91
N THR A 518 -48.87 -3.45 -32.28
CA THR A 518 -49.85 -2.90 -33.22
C THR A 518 -49.27 -2.96 -34.62
N CYS A 519 -49.93 -3.64 -35.55
CA CYS A 519 -49.58 -3.64 -36.97
C CYS A 519 -50.73 -3.05 -37.78
N SER A 520 -50.46 -2.56 -38.99
CA SER A 520 -51.52 -2.07 -39.87
C SER A 520 -52.45 -3.22 -40.29
N ASP A 521 -53.66 -2.90 -40.77
CA ASP A 521 -54.70 -3.88 -41.14
C ASP A 521 -54.25 -4.93 -42.18
N ALA A 522 -53.08 -4.76 -42.80
CA ALA A 522 -52.47 -5.69 -43.74
C ALA A 522 -51.52 -6.74 -43.10
N TYR A 523 -51.22 -6.65 -41.80
CA TYR A 523 -50.23 -7.51 -41.13
C TYR A 523 -50.73 -7.99 -39.75
N PHE A 524 -50.47 -9.25 -39.40
CA PHE A 524 -50.78 -9.82 -38.08
C PHE A 524 -49.61 -10.64 -37.55
N LEU A 525 -49.37 -10.57 -36.23
CA LEU A 525 -48.34 -11.34 -35.55
C LEU A 525 -48.78 -12.81 -35.46
N THR A 526 -48.05 -13.72 -36.11
CA THR A 526 -48.26 -15.16 -35.93
C THR A 526 -47.43 -15.66 -34.76
N LYS A 527 -48.03 -16.50 -33.91
CA LYS A 527 -47.29 -17.19 -32.85
C LYS A 527 -46.36 -18.17 -33.54
N GLY A 528 -45.04 -17.97 -33.44
CA GLY A 528 -44.06 -18.91 -33.99
C GLY A 528 -44.34 -20.30 -33.43
N SER A 529 -44.88 -21.19 -34.26
CA SER A 529 -44.93 -22.61 -33.96
C SER A 529 -43.50 -23.11 -34.00
N SER A 530 -43.03 -23.63 -32.87
CA SER A 530 -41.96 -24.62 -32.86
C SER A 530 -42.43 -25.83 -33.68
N SER A 531 -41.99 -25.89 -34.93
CA SER A 531 -41.91 -27.07 -35.80
C SER A 531 -40.86 -26.69 -36.84
N GLY A 532 -39.60 -27.12 -36.73
CA GLY A 532 -39.24 -28.53 -36.77
C GLY A 532 -39.08 -28.93 -38.23
N GLU A 533 -37.95 -28.55 -38.82
CA GLU A 533 -37.10 -29.33 -39.72
C GLU A 533 -35.69 -28.70 -39.74
#